data_AF-A0A958YJD3-F1
#
_entry.id   AF-A0A958YJD3-F1
#
_cell.length_a   1.000
_cell.length_b   1.000
_cell.length_c   1.000
_cell.angle_alpha   90.00
_cell.angle_beta   90.00
_cell.angle_gamma   90.00
#
_symmetry.space_group_name_H-M   'P 1'
#
loop_
_entity.id
_entity.type
_entity.pdbx_description
1 polymer ?
#
loop_
_entity_poly.entity_id
_entity_poly.type
_entity_poly.pdbx_seq_one_letter_code
_entity_poly.pdbx_strand_id
1 'polypeptide(L)'
;MKLSVITCLIFTLLFTSYQTKQNQTYKEGVVIDVSKLYAQNFLAFQDKVNQLVDFTAKNKSDILISELQKRVSETRLAYKKVEFLFDYNQTPYNRTFINGAPFTKYEEDFTGGQVLNPNGLQTLDLLVNDDNVATKLHQIQSVATDLNSRVDLMASIHIPLNTNKTAIIEALRSGIISVFTLSLTGFDTPGSSNAINESHVSLET
;
A
#
# COMPACT_ATOMS: atom_id res chain seq x y z
N MET A 1 -26.80 23.90 61.02
CA MET A 1 -25.46 24.39 60.61
C MET A 1 -24.44 23.28 60.36
N LYS A 2 -24.25 22.30 61.26
CA LYS A 2 -23.18 21.28 61.10
C LYS A 2 -23.30 20.39 59.85
N LEU A 3 -24.51 20.02 59.43
CA LEU A 3 -24.72 19.16 58.26
C LEU A 3 -24.42 19.88 56.93
N SER A 4 -24.75 21.17 56.83
CA SER A 4 -24.50 21.99 55.63
C SER A 4 -23.00 22.20 55.37
N VAL A 5 -22.20 22.33 56.43
CA VAL A 5 -20.74 22.47 56.34
C VAL A 5 -20.10 21.17 55.83
N ILE A 6 -20.62 20.01 56.25
CA ILE A 6 -20.13 18.70 55.81
C ILE A 6 -20.44 18.46 54.33
N THR A 7 -21.65 18.80 53.86
CA THR A 7 -21.99 18.71 52.44
C THR A 7 -21.14 19.64 51.56
N CYS A 8 -20.79 20.83 52.05
CA CYS A 8 -19.93 21.76 51.32
C CYS A 8 -18.49 21.23 51.21
N LEU A 9 -17.97 20.61 52.27
CA LEU A 9 -16.66 19.95 52.30
C LEU A 9 -16.57 18.73 51.37
N ILE A 10 -17.63 17.93 51.27
CA ILE A 10 -17.68 16.78 50.36
C ILE A 10 -17.69 17.25 48.91
N PHE A 11 -18.43 18.32 48.59
CA PHE A 11 -18.47 18.88 47.24
C PHE A 11 -17.13 19.48 46.81
N THR A 12 -16.42 20.18 47.71
CA THR A 12 -15.09 20.72 47.39
C THR A 12 -14.03 19.62 47.22
N LEU A 13 -14.08 18.55 48.02
CA LEU A 13 -13.20 17.39 47.86
C LEU A 13 -13.41 16.66 46.53
N LEU A 14 -14.66 16.52 46.08
CA LEU A 14 -14.98 15.91 44.78
C LEU A 14 -14.48 16.76 43.60
N PHE A 15 -14.57 18.10 43.68
CA PHE A 15 -14.04 18.99 42.64
C PHE A 15 -12.51 19.02 42.57
N THR A 16 -11.80 18.86 43.69
CA THR A 16 -10.32 18.79 43.68
C THR A 16 -9.77 17.45 43.17
N SER A 17 -10.61 16.40 43.11
CA SER A 17 -10.22 15.09 42.58
C SER A 17 -10.27 15.01 41.05
N TYR A 18 -10.92 15.98 40.38
CA TYR A 18 -10.78 16.23 38.95
C TYR A 18 -9.47 16.98 38.66
N GLN A 19 -8.34 16.41 39.07
CA GLN A 19 -7.11 16.72 38.38
C GLN A 19 -7.19 16.01 37.04
N THR A 20 -7.31 16.78 35.96
CA THR A 20 -6.92 16.33 34.64
C THR A 20 -5.54 15.71 34.81
N LYS A 21 -5.43 14.39 34.62
CA LYS A 21 -4.12 13.78 34.37
C LYS A 21 -3.53 14.65 33.28
N GLN A 22 -2.50 15.42 33.60
CA GLN A 22 -1.66 15.98 32.55
C GLN A 22 -1.32 14.78 31.67
N ASN A 23 -1.69 14.89 30.38
CA ASN A 23 -1.31 13.91 29.39
C ASN A 23 0.15 13.60 29.67
N GLN A 24 0.44 12.35 30.04
CA GLN A 24 1.82 11.91 30.10
C GLN A 24 2.38 12.31 28.75
N THR A 25 3.32 13.26 28.74
CA THR A 25 4.11 13.55 27.57
C THR A 25 4.76 12.23 27.24
N TYR A 26 4.18 11.50 26.30
CA TYR A 26 4.84 10.36 25.69
C TYR A 26 6.19 10.92 25.31
N LYS A 27 7.26 10.36 25.91
CA LYS A 27 8.60 10.61 25.39
C LYS A 27 8.48 10.32 23.91
N GLU A 28 8.63 11.33 23.06
CA GLU A 28 8.75 11.15 21.62
C GLU A 28 9.99 10.27 21.42
N GLY A 29 9.79 8.95 21.47
CA GLY A 29 10.63 8.04 20.72
C GLY A 29 10.61 8.55 19.29
N VAL A 30 11.78 8.51 18.64
CA VAL A 30 12.05 8.99 17.28
C VAL A 30 10.74 9.22 16.53
N VAL A 31 10.32 10.49 16.41
CA VAL A 31 9.16 10.83 15.59
C VAL A 31 9.57 10.49 14.17
N ILE A 32 9.25 9.26 13.75
CA ILE A 32 9.35 8.89 12.36
C ILE A 32 8.36 9.80 11.66
N ASP A 33 8.89 10.68 10.84
CA ASP A 33 8.08 11.42 9.89
C ASP A 33 7.57 10.39 8.86
N VAL A 34 6.40 9.80 9.16
CA VAL A 34 5.76 8.78 8.34
C VAL A 34 5.58 9.28 6.91
N SER A 35 5.29 10.57 6.73
CA SER A 35 5.17 11.18 5.40
C SER A 35 6.50 11.15 4.65
N LYS A 36 7.60 11.45 5.33
CA LYS A 36 8.95 11.36 4.75
C LYS A 36 9.35 9.92 4.44
N LEU A 37 9.11 8.98 5.36
CA LEU A 37 9.38 7.55 5.14
C LEU A 37 8.57 7.02 3.95
N TYR A 38 7.28 7.35 3.89
CA TYR A 38 6.41 7.01 2.79
C TYR A 38 6.92 7.57 1.45
N ALA A 39 7.30 8.85 1.40
CA ALA A 39 7.85 9.47 0.20
C ALA A 39 9.12 8.76 -0.28
N GLN A 40 10.02 8.39 0.63
CA GLN A 40 11.23 7.62 0.31
C GLN A 40 10.90 6.23 -0.24
N ASN A 41 9.98 5.51 0.41
CA ASN A 41 9.55 4.19 -0.05
C ASN A 41 8.83 4.26 -1.40
N PHE A 42 8.06 5.32 -1.66
CA PHE A 42 7.36 5.50 -2.93
C PHE A 42 8.34 5.77 -4.07
N LEU A 43 9.34 6.61 -3.86
CA LEU A 43 10.40 6.82 -4.85
C LEU A 43 11.21 5.54 -5.11
N ALA A 44 11.46 4.72 -4.07
CA ALA A 44 12.09 3.42 -4.23
C ALA A 44 11.20 2.43 -5.01
N PHE A 45 9.88 2.47 -4.80
CA PHE A 45 8.92 1.70 -5.61
C PHE A 45 8.92 2.15 -7.06
N GLN A 46 8.89 3.46 -7.32
CA GLN A 46 8.99 4.03 -8.67
C GLN A 46 10.27 3.59 -9.38
N ASP A 47 11.42 3.65 -8.70
CA ASP A 47 12.70 3.17 -9.24
C ASP A 47 12.65 1.68 -9.63
N LYS A 48 12.01 0.83 -8.81
CA LYS A 48 11.81 -0.58 -9.16
C LYS A 48 10.93 -0.77 -10.40
N VAL A 49 9.89 0.03 -10.55
CA VAL A 49 9.03 0.01 -11.74
C VAL A 49 9.82 0.46 -12.99
N ASN A 50 10.64 1.51 -12.88
CA ASN A 50 11.52 1.95 -13.97
C ASN A 50 12.47 0.84 -14.41
N GLN A 51 13.15 0.19 -13.45
CA GLN A 51 14.06 -0.93 -13.71
C GLN A 51 13.35 -2.14 -14.34
N LEU A 52 12.07 -2.37 -14.01
CA LEU A 52 11.27 -3.42 -14.63
C LEU A 52 10.95 -3.06 -16.09
N VAL A 53 10.51 -1.84 -16.37
CA VAL A 53 10.24 -1.37 -17.74
C VAL A 53 11.50 -1.49 -18.60
N ASP A 54 12.63 -0.97 -18.15
CA ASP A 54 13.91 -1.05 -18.86
C ASP A 54 14.30 -2.49 -19.18
N PHE A 55 14.05 -3.41 -18.24
CA PHE A 55 14.34 -4.82 -18.44
C PHE A 55 13.41 -5.47 -19.47
N THR A 56 12.11 -5.16 -19.43
CA THR A 56 11.12 -5.69 -20.38
C THR A 56 11.25 -5.10 -21.78
N ALA A 57 11.92 -3.95 -21.93
CA ALA A 57 12.16 -3.30 -23.22
C ALA A 57 13.34 -3.90 -24.02
N LYS A 58 14.11 -4.83 -23.42
CA LYS A 58 15.20 -5.54 -24.10
C LYS A 58 14.68 -6.47 -25.21
N ASN A 59 15.57 -6.95 -26.08
CA ASN A 59 15.20 -7.99 -27.03
C ASN A 59 14.73 -9.24 -26.28
N LYS A 60 13.72 -9.93 -26.83
CA LYS A 60 13.13 -11.12 -26.20
C LYS A 60 14.16 -12.22 -25.93
N SER A 61 15.18 -12.36 -26.78
CA SER A 61 16.29 -13.31 -26.60
C SER A 61 17.15 -13.03 -25.37
N ASP A 62 17.15 -11.78 -24.90
CA ASP A 62 18.03 -11.30 -23.83
C ASP A 62 17.32 -11.33 -22.47
N ILE A 63 16.02 -11.66 -22.45
CA ILE A 63 15.20 -11.73 -21.24
C ILE A 63 15.29 -13.14 -20.65
N LEU A 64 15.99 -13.25 -19.54
CA LEU A 64 15.96 -14.43 -18.69
C LEU A 64 14.69 -14.42 -17.82
N ILE A 65 13.84 -15.45 -17.95
CA ILE A 65 12.55 -15.53 -17.24
C ILE A 65 12.71 -15.46 -15.72
N SER A 66 13.73 -16.13 -15.15
CA SER A 66 13.98 -16.08 -13.71
C SER A 66 14.35 -14.67 -13.21
N GLU A 67 15.04 -13.88 -14.04
CA GLU A 67 15.36 -12.49 -13.71
C GLU A 67 14.13 -11.58 -13.85
N LEU A 68 13.25 -11.85 -14.82
CA LEU A 68 11.97 -11.17 -14.96
C LEU A 68 11.07 -11.39 -13.72
N GLN A 69 10.93 -12.65 -13.30
CA GLN A 69 10.19 -13.04 -12.09
C GLN A 69 10.77 -12.36 -10.85
N LYS A 70 12.10 -12.36 -10.71
CA LYS A 70 12.79 -11.68 -9.61
C LYS A 70 12.48 -10.19 -9.59
N ARG A 71 12.54 -9.50 -10.73
CA ARG A 71 12.25 -8.06 -10.82
C ARG A 71 10.81 -7.72 -10.50
N VAL A 72 9.84 -8.53 -10.94
CA VAL A 72 8.45 -8.37 -10.55
C VAL A 72 8.29 -8.55 -9.03
N SER A 73 8.88 -9.61 -8.46
CA SER A 73 8.85 -9.83 -7.01
C SER A 73 9.47 -8.66 -6.22
N GLU A 74 10.64 -8.16 -6.62
CA GLU A 74 11.26 -6.98 -5.99
C GLU A 74 10.40 -5.72 -6.09
N THR A 75 9.74 -5.52 -7.24
CA THR A 75 8.82 -4.38 -7.46
C THR A 75 7.60 -4.48 -6.54
N ARG A 76 7.05 -5.68 -6.38
CA ARG A 76 5.92 -5.94 -5.48
C ARG A 76 6.29 -5.74 -4.02
N LEU A 77 7.47 -6.19 -3.59
CA LEU A 77 7.96 -5.96 -2.23
C LEU A 77 8.17 -4.46 -1.96
N ALA A 78 8.64 -3.69 -2.95
CA ALA A 78 8.74 -2.23 -2.81
C ALA A 78 7.36 -1.58 -2.69
N TYR A 79 6.37 -2.05 -3.46
CA TYR A 79 4.98 -1.59 -3.35
C TYR A 79 4.36 -1.89 -1.97
N LYS A 80 4.60 -3.07 -1.39
CA LYS A 80 4.07 -3.42 -0.07
C LYS A 80 4.51 -2.47 1.06
N LYS A 81 5.63 -1.75 0.88
CA LYS A 81 6.10 -0.70 1.80
C LYS A 81 5.35 0.64 1.69
N VAL A 82 4.50 0.80 0.68
CA VAL A 82 3.68 2.02 0.50
C VAL A 82 2.19 1.73 0.50
N GLU A 83 1.80 0.48 0.30
CA GLU A 83 0.41 0.05 0.14
C GLU A 83 -0.53 0.57 1.23
N PHE A 84 -0.17 0.48 2.52
CA PHE A 84 -1.09 0.84 3.61
C PHE A 84 -1.61 2.29 3.49
N LEU A 85 -0.73 3.21 3.12
CA LEU A 85 -1.06 4.63 3.03
C LEU A 85 -1.54 5.00 1.62
N PHE A 86 -0.96 4.36 0.59
CA PHE A 86 -1.39 4.57 -0.78
C PHE A 86 -2.82 4.08 -1.01
N ASP A 87 -3.15 2.84 -0.60
CA ASP A 87 -4.49 2.28 -0.74
C ASP A 87 -5.50 3.07 0.09
N TYR A 88 -5.16 3.48 1.32
CA TYR A 88 -6.07 4.29 2.13
C TYR A 88 -6.44 5.62 1.47
N ASN A 89 -5.50 6.28 0.78
CA ASN A 89 -5.77 7.57 0.14
C ASN A 89 -6.32 7.44 -1.30
N GLN A 90 -6.00 6.35 -1.99
CA GLN A 90 -6.21 6.19 -3.44
C GLN A 90 -6.83 4.83 -3.79
N THR A 91 -7.71 4.29 -2.94
CA THR A 91 -8.22 2.91 -3.07
C THR A 91 -8.71 2.56 -4.49
N PRO A 92 -9.56 3.37 -5.15
CA PRO A 92 -10.05 3.01 -6.49
C PRO A 92 -8.91 2.99 -7.51
N TYR A 93 -8.02 3.97 -7.45
CA TYR A 93 -6.86 4.04 -8.35
C TYR A 93 -5.88 2.90 -8.11
N ASN A 94 -5.61 2.56 -6.85
CA ASN A 94 -4.74 1.48 -6.46
C ASN A 94 -5.25 0.14 -6.99
N ARG A 95 -6.52 -0.20 -6.70
CA ARG A 95 -7.16 -1.46 -7.11
C ARG A 95 -7.44 -1.58 -8.60
N THR A 96 -7.37 -0.47 -9.33
CA THR A 96 -7.59 -0.46 -10.77
C THR A 96 -6.31 -0.36 -11.57
N PHE A 97 -5.27 0.34 -11.10
CA PHE A 97 -4.09 0.63 -11.93
C PHE A 97 -2.76 0.17 -11.35
N ILE A 98 -2.62 0.14 -10.03
CA ILE A 98 -1.35 -0.19 -9.37
C ILE A 98 -1.32 -1.66 -8.97
N ASN A 99 -2.25 -2.10 -8.13
CA ASN A 99 -2.44 -3.50 -7.75
C ASN A 99 -3.69 -4.08 -8.45
N GLY A 100 -3.81 -3.78 -9.74
CA GLY A 100 -4.94 -4.18 -10.60
C GLY A 100 -5.08 -5.69 -10.76
N ALA A 101 -6.32 -6.14 -10.96
CA ALA A 101 -6.68 -7.56 -11.05
C ALA A 101 -6.16 -8.21 -12.35
N PRO A 102 -5.80 -9.51 -12.32
CA PRO A 102 -5.25 -10.21 -13.48
C PRO A 102 -6.27 -10.61 -14.54
N PHE A 103 -7.56 -10.37 -14.30
CA PHE A 103 -8.65 -10.73 -15.19
C PHE A 103 -9.47 -9.51 -15.58
N THR A 104 -10.04 -9.58 -16.78
CA THR A 104 -10.98 -8.58 -17.24
C THR A 104 -12.18 -8.51 -16.29
N LYS A 105 -12.50 -7.31 -15.82
CA LYS A 105 -13.66 -7.05 -14.96
C LYS A 105 -14.49 -5.89 -15.50
N TYR A 106 -15.76 -5.85 -15.13
CA TYR A 106 -16.59 -4.68 -15.35
C TYR A 106 -16.34 -3.67 -14.24
N GLU A 107 -16.26 -2.39 -14.59
CA GLU A 107 -16.14 -1.33 -13.61
C GLU A 107 -17.44 -1.19 -12.82
N GLU A 108 -17.39 -1.50 -11.53
CA GLU A 108 -18.56 -1.53 -10.64
C GLU A 108 -19.05 -0.11 -10.28
N ASP A 109 -18.16 0.89 -10.35
CA ASP A 109 -18.42 2.26 -9.89
C ASP A 109 -18.93 3.21 -11.01
N PHE A 110 -18.91 2.80 -12.28
CA PHE A 110 -19.35 3.62 -13.40
C PHE A 110 -20.64 3.11 -14.04
N THR A 111 -21.66 3.97 -14.09
CA THR A 111 -22.90 3.75 -14.85
C THR A 111 -22.61 3.84 -16.35
N GLY A 112 -22.08 2.77 -16.92
CA GLY A 112 -21.64 2.72 -18.31
C GLY A 112 -20.95 1.42 -18.72
N GLY A 113 -20.58 0.56 -17.77
CA GLY A 113 -20.07 -0.79 -18.05
C GLY A 113 -18.72 -0.77 -18.77
N GLN A 114 -17.79 0.07 -18.33
CA GLN A 114 -16.44 0.07 -18.89
C GLN A 114 -15.75 -1.24 -18.52
N VAL A 115 -15.18 -1.89 -19.53
CA VAL A 115 -14.39 -3.11 -19.37
C VAL A 115 -12.97 -2.71 -18.96
N LEU A 116 -12.54 -3.15 -17.78
CA LEU A 116 -11.18 -2.96 -17.29
C LEU A 116 -10.34 -4.17 -17.71
N ASN A 117 -9.30 -3.91 -18.49
CA ASN A 117 -8.35 -4.95 -18.91
C ASN A 117 -7.36 -5.27 -17.77
N PRO A 118 -6.77 -6.47 -17.77
CA PRO A 118 -5.73 -6.83 -16.82
C PRO A 118 -4.57 -5.84 -16.84
N ASN A 119 -4.23 -5.28 -15.69
CA ASN A 119 -3.14 -4.34 -15.51
C ASN A 119 -2.55 -4.39 -14.08
N GLY A 120 -1.49 -3.63 -13.86
CA GLY A 120 -0.86 -3.51 -12.54
C GLY A 120 -0.12 -4.77 -12.06
N LEU A 121 0.20 -4.77 -10.76
CA LEU A 121 1.12 -5.69 -10.11
C LEU A 121 0.59 -7.11 -9.97
N GLN A 122 -0.71 -7.34 -9.73
CA GLN A 122 -1.23 -8.71 -9.66
C GLN A 122 -1.21 -9.36 -11.04
N THR A 123 -1.52 -8.58 -12.09
CA THR A 123 -1.41 -9.03 -13.49
C THR A 123 0.03 -9.40 -13.82
N LEU A 124 1.01 -8.55 -13.48
CA LEU A 124 2.42 -8.86 -13.71
C LEU A 124 2.85 -10.13 -12.97
N ASP A 125 2.45 -10.29 -11.71
CA ASP A 125 2.73 -11.50 -10.92
C ASP A 125 2.19 -12.76 -11.61
N LEU A 126 0.95 -12.73 -12.09
CA LEU A 126 0.37 -13.86 -12.83
C LEU A 126 1.15 -14.14 -14.12
N LEU A 127 1.38 -13.11 -14.94
CA LEU A 127 1.96 -13.30 -16.28
C LEU A 127 3.39 -13.85 -16.25
N VAL A 128 4.22 -13.43 -15.28
CA VAL A 128 5.62 -13.88 -15.20
C VAL A 128 5.79 -15.25 -14.57
N ASN A 129 4.77 -15.77 -13.88
CA ASN A 129 4.77 -17.10 -13.28
C ASN A 129 3.96 -18.13 -14.09
N ASP A 130 3.42 -17.74 -15.25
CA ASP A 130 2.70 -18.62 -16.15
C ASP A 130 3.65 -19.55 -16.93
N ASP A 131 3.25 -20.80 -17.21
CA ASP A 131 4.09 -21.75 -17.94
C ASP A 131 4.53 -21.25 -19.34
N ASN A 132 3.79 -20.33 -19.95
CA ASN A 132 4.04 -19.82 -21.30
C ASN A 132 4.56 -18.37 -21.34
N VAL A 133 5.33 -17.92 -20.33
CA VAL A 133 5.85 -16.53 -20.22
C VAL A 133 6.47 -16.01 -21.52
N ALA A 134 7.23 -16.84 -22.24
CA ALA A 134 7.92 -16.46 -23.47
C ALA A 134 6.97 -15.91 -24.55
N THR A 135 5.74 -16.42 -24.60
CA THR A 135 4.69 -15.96 -25.53
C THR A 135 4.04 -14.64 -25.09
N LYS A 136 4.14 -14.32 -23.80
CA LYS A 136 3.47 -13.19 -23.13
C LYS A 136 4.37 -11.98 -22.92
N LEU A 137 5.64 -12.01 -23.32
CA LEU A 137 6.61 -10.93 -23.09
C LEU A 137 6.13 -9.54 -23.57
N HIS A 138 5.42 -9.47 -24.71
CA HIS A 138 4.86 -8.21 -25.19
C HIS A 138 3.75 -7.67 -24.29
N GLN A 139 2.87 -8.56 -23.78
CA GLN A 139 1.83 -8.19 -22.83
C GLN A 139 2.46 -7.72 -21.50
N ILE A 140 3.46 -8.43 -21.01
CA ILE A 140 4.19 -8.07 -19.78
C ILE A 140 4.82 -6.68 -19.91
N GLN A 141 5.50 -6.41 -21.03
CA GLN A 141 6.05 -5.08 -21.32
C GLN A 141 4.95 -4.01 -21.33
N SER A 142 3.83 -4.26 -22.03
CA SER A 142 2.71 -3.31 -22.07
C SER A 142 2.13 -3.01 -20.69
N VAL A 143 1.96 -4.03 -19.84
CA VAL A 143 1.45 -3.84 -18.47
C VAL A 143 2.46 -3.10 -17.61
N ALA A 144 3.76 -3.40 -17.73
CA ALA A 144 4.82 -2.71 -17.01
C ALA A 144 4.88 -1.22 -17.39
N THR A 145 4.73 -0.89 -18.68
CA THR A 145 4.71 0.51 -19.17
C THR A 145 3.47 1.27 -18.70
N ASP A 146 2.28 0.65 -18.70
CA ASP A 146 1.08 1.29 -18.12
C ASP A 146 1.28 1.53 -16.63
N LEU A 147 1.71 0.50 -15.87
CA LEU A 147 2.02 0.66 -14.44
C LEU A 147 3.00 1.81 -14.18
N ASN A 148 4.07 1.91 -14.98
CA ASN A 148 5.04 2.99 -14.86
C ASN A 148 4.42 4.37 -15.04
N SER A 149 3.63 4.56 -16.10
CA SER A 149 2.92 5.81 -16.35
C SER A 149 1.98 6.18 -15.18
N ARG A 150 1.36 5.18 -14.56
CA ARG A 150 0.45 5.35 -13.42
C ARG A 150 1.18 5.70 -12.14
N VAL A 151 2.35 5.12 -11.91
CA VAL A 151 3.21 5.40 -10.75
C VAL A 151 3.84 6.79 -10.89
N ASP A 152 4.29 7.18 -12.07
CA ASP A 152 4.86 8.51 -12.35
C ASP A 152 3.83 9.62 -12.14
N LEU A 153 2.60 9.41 -12.63
CA LEU A 153 1.50 10.34 -12.36
C LEU A 153 1.31 10.52 -10.85
N MET A 154 1.24 9.43 -10.09
CA MET A 154 1.08 9.50 -8.63
C MET A 154 2.29 10.16 -7.96
N ALA A 155 3.52 9.85 -8.35
CA ALA A 155 4.70 10.52 -7.81
C ALA A 155 4.62 12.05 -7.98
N SER A 156 4.10 12.52 -9.12
CA SER A 156 3.99 13.96 -9.43
C SER A 156 2.89 14.70 -8.65
N ILE A 157 1.83 14.01 -8.20
CA ILE A 157 0.67 14.64 -7.56
C ILE A 157 0.49 14.27 -6.08
N HIS A 158 1.06 13.13 -5.66
CA HIS A 158 0.81 12.52 -4.37
C HIS A 158 1.96 12.74 -3.37
N ILE A 159 3.14 13.19 -3.85
CA ILE A 159 4.33 13.44 -3.02
C ILE A 159 4.68 14.94 -3.00
N PRO A 160 4.95 15.53 -1.81
CA PRO A 160 4.84 14.93 -0.48
C PRO A 160 3.37 14.78 -0.05
N LEU A 161 3.07 13.68 0.64
CA LEU A 161 1.72 13.44 1.15
C LEU A 161 1.44 14.32 2.36
N ASN A 162 0.37 15.11 2.30
CA ASN A 162 -0.15 15.83 3.45
C ASN A 162 -1.13 14.93 4.22
N THR A 163 -0.65 14.32 5.30
CA THR A 163 -1.45 13.43 6.17
C THR A 163 -1.38 13.86 7.63
N ASN A 164 -2.38 13.48 8.42
CA ASN A 164 -2.43 13.76 9.85
C ASN A 164 -2.37 12.43 10.65
N LYS A 165 -2.15 12.54 11.98
CA LYS A 165 -2.01 11.37 12.85
C LYS A 165 -3.21 10.42 12.80
N THR A 166 -4.43 10.95 12.68
CA THR A 166 -5.65 10.16 12.58
C THR A 166 -5.67 9.35 11.29
N ALA A 167 -5.42 9.98 10.15
CA ALA A 167 -5.36 9.32 8.85
C ALA A 167 -4.26 8.24 8.80
N ILE A 168 -3.09 8.49 9.42
CA ILE A 168 -2.04 7.48 9.55
C ILE A 168 -2.52 6.25 10.34
N ILE A 169 -3.16 6.46 11.50
CA ILE A 169 -3.67 5.34 12.32
C ILE A 169 -4.75 4.56 11.57
N GLU A 170 -5.64 5.24 10.85
CA GLU A 170 -6.67 4.61 10.04
C GLU A 170 -6.09 3.82 8.87
N ALA A 171 -5.08 4.37 8.19
CA ALA A 171 -4.35 3.70 7.11
C ALA A 171 -3.64 2.44 7.62
N LEU A 172 -2.94 2.51 8.75
CA LEU A 172 -2.29 1.36 9.38
C LEU A 172 -3.31 0.27 9.74
N ARG A 173 -4.44 0.65 10.35
CA ARG A 173 -5.53 -0.28 10.66
C ARG A 173 -6.07 -0.95 9.39
N SER A 174 -6.30 -0.17 8.33
CA SER A 174 -6.75 -0.69 7.03
C SER A 174 -5.72 -1.65 6.42
N GLY A 175 -4.44 -1.30 6.46
CA GLY A 175 -3.34 -2.14 6.00
C GLY A 175 -3.25 -3.48 6.72
N ILE A 176 -3.37 -3.48 8.05
CA ILE A 176 -3.41 -4.73 8.84
C ILE A 176 -4.60 -5.60 8.42
N ILE A 177 -5.79 -5.02 8.29
CA ILE A 177 -6.97 -5.77 7.82
C ILE A 177 -6.71 -6.35 6.43
N SER A 178 -6.16 -5.56 5.50
CA SER A 178 -5.82 -6.02 4.14
C SER A 178 -4.86 -7.20 4.16
N VAL A 179 -3.80 -7.15 4.99
CA VAL A 179 -2.84 -8.25 5.14
C VAL A 179 -3.53 -9.55 5.53
N PHE A 180 -4.40 -9.53 6.55
CA PHE A 180 -5.05 -10.75 7.06
C PHE A 180 -6.22 -11.25 6.20
N THR A 181 -6.82 -10.38 5.40
CA THR A 181 -8.00 -10.72 4.58
C THR A 181 -7.67 -11.03 3.12
N LEU A 182 -6.60 -10.43 2.59
CA LEU A 182 -6.22 -10.52 1.19
C LEU A 182 -4.79 -11.06 1.04
N SER A 183 -3.78 -10.32 1.49
CA SER A 183 -2.37 -10.64 1.22
C SER A 183 -1.97 -12.04 1.66
N LEU A 184 -2.35 -12.44 2.89
CA LEU A 184 -1.96 -13.74 3.46
C LEU A 184 -2.58 -14.93 2.71
N THR A 185 -3.72 -14.73 2.06
CA THR A 185 -4.40 -15.75 1.26
C THR A 185 -3.81 -15.91 -0.14
N GLY A 186 -2.90 -15.03 -0.54
CA GLY A 186 -2.35 -14.98 -1.90
C GLY A 186 -3.22 -14.24 -2.90
N PHE A 187 -4.27 -13.54 -2.45
CA PHE A 187 -5.13 -12.75 -3.34
C PHE A 187 -4.34 -11.72 -4.16
N ASP A 188 -3.37 -11.05 -3.54
CA ASP A 188 -2.53 -10.06 -4.22
C ASP A 188 -1.44 -10.66 -5.11
N THR A 189 -1.05 -11.92 -4.87
CA THR A 189 0.01 -12.64 -5.59
C THR A 189 -0.56 -13.91 -6.21
N PRO A 190 -1.45 -13.81 -7.20
CA PRO A 190 -2.15 -14.98 -7.74
C PRO A 190 -1.24 -15.91 -8.55
N GLY A 191 -0.10 -15.43 -9.04
CA GLY A 191 0.87 -16.20 -9.81
C GLY A 191 2.01 -16.76 -8.99
N SER A 192 2.50 -16.02 -8.00
CA SER A 192 3.61 -16.45 -7.14
C SER A 192 3.16 -16.90 -5.75
N SER A 193 3.98 -17.73 -5.11
CA SER A 193 3.78 -18.11 -3.70
C SER A 193 4.36 -17.08 -2.71
N ASN A 194 4.37 -15.78 -3.06
CA ASN A 194 5.01 -14.73 -2.27
C ASN A 194 4.14 -14.11 -1.17
N ALA A 195 2.89 -14.55 -1.02
CA ALA A 195 1.91 -14.06 -0.05
C ALA A 195 2.47 -13.80 1.36
N ILE A 196 3.23 -14.76 1.91
CA ILE A 196 3.80 -14.66 3.27
C ILE A 196 4.89 -13.58 3.33
N ASN A 197 5.77 -13.55 2.34
CA ASN A 197 6.88 -12.59 2.29
C ASN A 197 6.35 -11.15 2.10
N GLU A 198 5.36 -10.98 1.22
CA GLU A 198 4.70 -9.70 1.02
C GLU A 198 3.98 -9.23 2.28
N SER A 199 3.26 -10.13 2.96
CA SER A 199 2.61 -9.84 4.24
C SER A 199 3.61 -9.43 5.32
N HIS A 200 4.77 -10.08 5.38
CA HIS A 200 5.85 -9.70 6.30
C HIS A 200 6.33 -8.27 6.03
N VAL A 201 6.62 -7.92 4.77
CA VAL A 201 7.08 -6.57 4.41
C VAL A 201 6.03 -5.50 4.75
N SER A 202 4.74 -5.78 4.50
CA SER A 202 3.66 -4.86 4.87
C SER A 202 3.57 -4.61 6.38
N LEU A 203 3.89 -5.59 7.21
CA LEU A 203 3.84 -5.48 8.68
C LEU A 203 5.11 -4.90 9.30
N GLU A 204 6.25 -5.01 8.63
CA GLU A 204 7.54 -4.46 9.08
C GLU A 204 7.67 -2.96 8.80
N THR A 205 7.00 -2.48 7.75
CA THR A 205 7.03 -1.07 7.28
C THR A 205 6.37 -0.13 8.27
#